data_AF-A0A1S2E0L9-F1
#
_entry.id   AF-A0A1S2E0L9-F1
#
_cell.length_a   1.000
_cell.length_b   1.000
_cell.length_c   1.000
_cell.angle_alpha   90.00
_cell.angle_beta   90.00
_cell.angle_gamma   90.00
#
_symmetry.space_group_name_H-M   'P 1'
#
loop_
_entity.id
_entity.type
_entity.pdbx_description
1 polymer ?
#
loop_
_entity_poly.entity_id
_entity_poly.type
_entity_poly.pdbx_seq_one_letter_code
_entity_poly.pdbx_strand_id
1 'polypeptide(L)' 'MDKFSEIDERRERLGIKQNEMCRLADVSPSTLTRARSGGKDPTPRILRKLRVALDGISQERGVALREDLERRS' A
#
# COMPACT_ATOMS: atom_id res chain seq x y z
N MET A 1 8.44 9.18 -5.67
CA MET A 1 8.08 8.95 -4.26
C MET A 1 6.62 8.57 -4.29
N ASP A 2 6.29 7.32 -3.93
CA ASP A 2 4.91 6.83 -4.02
C ASP A 2 3.99 7.65 -3.11
N LYS A 3 2.82 8.03 -3.60
CA LYS A 3 1.80 8.70 -2.79
C LYS A 3 0.95 7.67 -2.07
N PHE A 4 0.32 8.06 -0.96
CA PHE A 4 -0.59 7.16 -0.27
C PHE A 4 -1.79 6.76 -1.14
N SER A 5 -2.25 7.65 -2.02
CA SER A 5 -3.34 7.36 -2.97
C SER A 5 -3.03 6.18 -3.88
N GLU A 6 -1.80 6.09 -4.41
CA GLU A 6 -1.38 4.99 -5.30
C GLU A 6 -1.37 3.64 -4.55
N ILE A 7 -0.98 3.66 -3.28
CA ILE A 7 -1.02 2.49 -2.39
C ILE A 7 -2.47 2.09 -2.10
N ASP A 8 -3.36 3.06 -1.86
CA ASP A 8 -4.77 2.81 -1.58
C ASP A 8 -5.50 2.24 -2.81
N GLU A 9 -5.20 2.73 -4.01
CA GLU A 9 -5.71 2.17 -5.26
C GLU A 9 -5.27 0.72 -5.48
N ARG A 10 -3.97 0.42 -5.26
CA ARG A 10 -3.48 -0.97 -5.33
C ARG A 10 -4.16 -1.88 -4.31
N ARG A 11 -4.36 -1.39 -3.08
CA ARG A 11 -5.11 -2.08 -2.02
C ARG A 11 -6.53 -2.43 -2.48
N GLU A 12 -7.22 -1.48 -3.11
CA GLU A 12 -8.58 -1.69 -3.63
C GLU A 12 -8.63 -2.70 -4.76
N ARG A 13 -7.68 -2.64 -5.69
CA ARG A 13 -7.55 -3.65 -6.77
C ARG A 13 -7.31 -5.06 -6.24
N LEU A 14 -6.56 -5.18 -5.14
CA LEU A 14 -6.36 -6.46 -4.45
C LEU A 14 -7.56 -6.87 -3.58
N GLY A 15 -8.57 -6.02 -3.42
CA GLY A 15 -9.78 -6.32 -2.66
C GLY A 15 -9.54 -6.47 -1.15
N ILE A 16 -8.47 -5.88 -0.60
CA ILE A 16 -8.14 -6.01 0.83
C ILE A 16 -8.57 -4.78 1.63
N LYS A 17 -8.85 -4.98 2.92
CA LYS A 17 -9.21 -3.88 3.83
C LYS A 17 -7.97 -3.11 4.28
N GLN A 18 -8.11 -1.81 4.57
CA GLN A 18 -7.00 -0.99 5.09
C GLN A 18 -6.38 -1.58 6.36
N ASN A 19 -7.21 -2.09 7.28
CA ASN A 19 -6.72 -2.70 8.52
C ASN A 19 -5.87 -3.96 8.28
N GLU A 20 -6.18 -4.72 7.23
CA GLU A 20 -5.43 -5.92 6.86
C GLU A 20 -4.06 -5.56 6.28
N MET A 21 -4.03 -4.59 5.35
CA MET A 21 -2.78 -4.02 4.83
C MET A 21 -1.90 -3.45 5.96
N CYS A 22 -2.49 -2.70 6.90
CA CYS A 22 -1.80 -2.16 8.07
C CYS A 22 -1.17 -3.26 8.93
N ARG A 23 -1.92 -4.32 9.20
CA ARG A 23 -1.45 -5.47 9.99
C ARG A 23 -0.25 -6.15 9.34
N LEU A 24 -0.32 -6.38 8.03
CA LEU A 24 0.75 -7.03 7.27
C LEU A 24 1.99 -6.12 7.13
N ALA A 25 1.78 -4.81 7.05
CA ALA A 25 2.85 -3.83 6.98
C ALA A 25 3.50 -3.50 8.33
N ASP A 26 2.97 -4.04 9.45
CA ASP A 26 3.35 -3.64 10.80
C ASP A 26 3.25 -2.11 10.97
N VAL A 27 2.07 -1.57 10.65
CA VAL A 27 1.72 -0.15 10.76
C VAL A 27 0.40 -0.03 11.52
N SER A 28 0.34 0.85 12.51
CA SER A 28 -0.91 1.12 13.22
C SER A 28 -1.94 1.78 12.29
N PRO A 29 -3.20 1.29 12.23
CA PRO A 29 -4.26 1.95 11.46
C PRO A 29 -4.44 3.43 11.84
N SER A 30 -4.28 3.74 13.13
CA SER A 30 -4.38 5.11 13.64
C SER A 30 -3.33 6.05 13.05
N THR A 31 -2.15 5.53 12.68
CA THR A 31 -1.11 6.31 11.99
C THR A 31 -1.57 6.76 10.62
N LEU A 32 -2.26 5.90 9.85
CA LEU A 32 -2.80 6.25 8.54
C LEU A 32 -4.03 7.15 8.65
N THR A 33 -4.91 6.90 9.61
CA THR A 33 -6.06 7.78 9.86
C THR A 33 -5.60 9.20 10.19
N ARG A 34 -4.60 9.36 11.07
CA ARG A 34 -4.05 10.69 11.41
C ARG A 34 -3.39 11.38 10.22
N ALA A 35 -2.66 10.64 9.39
CA ALA A 35 -2.08 11.18 8.15
C ALA A 35 -3.19 11.70 7.22
N ARG A 36 -4.21 10.87 6.95
CA ARG A 36 -5.34 11.21 6.08
C ARG A 36 -6.14 12.41 6.59
N SER A 37 -6.51 12.42 7.88
CA SER A 37 -7.26 13.54 8.50
C SER A 37 -6.44 14.84 8.57
N GLY A 38 -5.12 14.73 8.67
CA GLY A 38 -4.21 15.89 8.68
C GLY A 38 -3.87 16.42 7.29
N GLY A 39 -4.41 15.83 6.21
CA GLY A 39 -4.09 16.20 4.84
C GLY A 39 -2.64 15.93 4.44
N LYS A 40 -1.96 15.02 5.15
CA LYS A 40 -0.54 14.69 4.93
C LYS A 40 -0.40 13.24 4.50
N ASP A 41 0.57 12.99 3.63
CA ASP A 41 0.98 11.62 3.35
C ASP A 41 1.73 11.02 4.56
N PRO A 42 1.61 9.70 4.78
CA PRO A 42 2.52 8.97 5.67
C PRO A 42 3.98 9.16 5.26
N THR A 43 4.89 8.95 6.20
CA THR A 43 6.33 9.07 5.90
C THR A 43 6.76 8.07 4.82
N PRO A 44 7.83 8.35 4.06
CA PRO A 44 8.36 7.41 3.06
C PRO A 44 8.65 6.01 3.63
N ARG A 45 9.04 5.92 4.91
CA ARG A 45 9.22 4.63 5.60
C ARG A 45 7.92 3.84 5.72
N ILE A 46 6.81 4.50 6.06
CA ILE A 46 5.50 3.88 6.18
C ILE A 46 4.98 3.47 4.79
N LEU A 47 5.10 4.35 3.81
CA LEU A 47 4.72 4.07 2.42
C LEU A 47 5.44 2.82 1.88
N ARG A 48 6.75 2.70 2.15
CA ARG A 48 7.53 1.51 1.79
C ARG A 48 7.02 0.24 2.49
N LYS A 49 6.70 0.29 3.79
CA LYS A 49 6.14 -0.85 4.54
C LYS A 49 4.82 -1.32 3.94
N LEU A 50 3.92 -0.37 3.62
CA LEU A 50 2.62 -0.67 3.00
C LEU A 50 2.79 -1.32 1.62
N ARG A 51 3.71 -0.81 0.79
CA ARG A 51 3.97 -1.39 -0.53
C ARG A 51 4.47 -2.83 -0.42
N VAL A 52 5.45 -3.10 0.44
CA VAL A 52 5.98 -4.46 0.65
C VAL A 52 4.88 -5.42 1.10
N ALA A 53 3.95 -4.96 1.96
CA ALA A 53 2.80 -5.78 2.35
C ALA A 53 1.88 -6.11 1.17
N LEU A 54 1.57 -5.12 0.32
CA LEU A 54 0.75 -5.34 -0.88
C LEU A 54 1.44 -6.27 -1.88
N ASP A 55 2.75 -6.11 -2.07
CA ASP A 55 3.54 -6.97 -2.95
C ASP A 55 3.49 -8.42 -2.46
N GLY A 56 3.62 -8.65 -1.13
CA GLY A 56 3.49 -9.98 -0.54
C GLY A 56 2.12 -10.62 -0.80
N ILE A 57 1.04 -9.86 -0.66
CA ILE A 57 -0.34 -10.33 -0.93
C ILE A 57 -0.53 -10.66 -2.41
N SER A 58 -0.01 -9.81 -3.29
CA SER A 58 -0.04 -10.00 -4.74
C SER A 58 0.66 -11.30 -5.14
N GLN A 59 1.83 -11.59 -4.55
CA GLN A 59 2.57 -12.83 -4.77
C GLN A 59 1.84 -14.06 -4.21
N GLU A 60 1.32 -14.01 -2.97
CA GLU A 60 0.58 -15.14 -2.37
C GLU A 60 -0.69 -15.50 -3.17
N ARG A 61 -1.39 -14.51 -3.69
CA ARG A 61 -2.64 -14.74 -4.45
C ARG A 61 -2.39 -15.17 -5.90
N GLY A 62 -1.13 -15.26 -6.35
CA GLY A 62 -0.80 -15.49 -7.75
C GLY A 62 -1.27 -14.37 -8.68
N VAL A 63 -1.74 -13.24 -8.11
CA VAL A 63 -2.14 -12.06 -8.85
C VAL A 63 -0.89 -11.23 -9.03
N ALA A 64 -0.07 -11.57 -10.02
CA ALA A 64 0.94 -10.64 -10.49
C ALA A 64 0.19 -9.43 -11.06
N LEU A 65 0.08 -8.33 -10.29
CA LEU A 65 -0.33 -7.04 -10.83
C LEU A 65 0.71 -6.70 -11.89
N ARG A 66 0.34 -6.91 -13.15
CA ARG A 66 1.19 -6.86 -14.35
C ARG A 66 1.65 -5.44 -14.70
N GLU A 67 1.90 -4.58 -13.72
CA GLU A 67 2.10 -3.14 -13.93
C GLU A 67 3.53 -2.65 -13.70
N ASP A 68 4.50 -3.52 -13.39
CA ASP A 68 5.92 -3.11 -13.31
C ASP A 68 6.70 -3.31 -14.62
N LEU A 69 6.07 -3.81 -15.70
CA LEU A 69 6.77 -4.02 -16.99
C LEU A 69 6.79 -2.81 -17.93
N GLU A 70 5.97 -1.77 -17.71
CA GLU A 70 5.82 -0.67 -18.68
C GLU A 70 6.65 0.59 -18.38
N ARG A 71 7.33 0.69 -17.24
CA ARG A 71 8.21 1.84 -16.93
C ARG A 71 9.67 1.66 -17.37
N ARG A 72 9.91 0.77 -18.34
CA ARG A 72 11.21 0.55 -19.02
C ARG A 72 11.03 0.38 -20.54
N SER A 73 10.28 1.27 -21.18
CA SER A 73 10.35 1.50 -22.63
C SER A 73 10.58 2.97 -22.93
#